data_AF-A0A7K0Z937-F1
#
_entry.id   AF-A0A7K0Z937-F1
#
_cell.length_a   1.000
_cell.length_b   1.000
_cell.length_c   1.000
_cell.angle_alpha   90.00
_cell.angle_beta   90.00
_cell.angle_gamma   90.00
#
_symmetry.space_group_name_H-M   'P 1'
#
loop_
_entity.id
_entity.type
_entity.pdbx_description
1 polymer ?
#
loop_
_entity_poly.entity_id
_entity_poly.type
_entity_poly.pdbx_seq_one_letter_code
_entity_poly.pdbx_strand_id
1 'polypeptide(L)'
;MSPKKRGITHIPAIDGLRAVAVIAVMLYHLGFSWIPGGFLGVDLFFVISGYVITRLLLDSIQRSGGLDLRAFYKARVRRLLPPLLFMIFGTAIFVGVWAPE
;
A
#
# COMPACT_ATOMS: atom_id res chain seq x y z
N MET A 1 18.72 -10.31 32.08
CA MET A 1 18.11 -10.88 30.87
C MET A 1 17.33 -9.78 30.16
N SER A 2 17.96 -9.06 29.22
CA SER A 2 17.29 -7.94 28.52
C SER A 2 16.27 -8.46 27.52
N PRO A 3 15.04 -7.93 27.47
CA PRO A 3 14.05 -8.34 26.49
C PRO A 3 14.56 -7.93 25.11
N LYS A 4 14.85 -8.94 24.29
CA LYS A 4 15.26 -8.78 22.89
C LYS A 4 14.13 -8.06 22.16
N LYS A 5 14.31 -6.77 21.82
CA LYS A 5 13.38 -5.99 21.01
C LYS A 5 13.19 -6.71 19.68
N ARG A 6 12.13 -7.52 19.57
CA ARG A 6 11.76 -8.17 18.30
C ARG A 6 11.24 -7.06 17.39
N GLY A 7 12.10 -6.60 16.47
CA GLY A 7 11.68 -5.85 15.30
C GLY A 7 10.54 -6.58 14.60
N ILE A 8 9.59 -5.86 14.00
CA ILE A 8 8.48 -6.51 13.30
C ILE A 8 9.09 -7.35 12.18
N THR A 9 8.94 -8.66 12.24
CA THR A 9 9.34 -9.53 11.13
C THR A 9 8.46 -9.16 9.95
N HIS A 10 9.07 -8.53 8.95
CA HIS A 10 8.50 -8.33 7.63
C HIS A 10 8.15 -9.70 7.06
N ILE A 11 6.93 -9.86 6.55
CA ILE A 11 6.46 -11.14 6.00
C ILE A 11 6.36 -10.95 4.49
N PRO A 12 7.39 -11.35 3.71
CA PRO A 12 7.44 -11.10 2.28
C PRO A 12 6.24 -11.68 1.52
N ALA A 13 5.67 -12.79 2.02
CA ALA A 13 4.49 -13.41 1.45
C ALA A 13 3.27 -12.47 1.42
N ILE A 14 3.13 -11.58 2.41
CA ILE A 14 2.01 -10.62 2.45
C ILE A 14 2.16 -9.55 1.36
N ASP A 15 3.37 -9.07 1.12
CA ASP A 15 3.62 -8.13 0.02
C ASP A 15 3.51 -8.80 -1.35
N GLY A 16 3.91 -10.07 -1.46
CA GLY A 16 3.65 -10.90 -2.64
C GLY A 16 2.17 -11.01 -2.94
N LEU A 17 1.33 -11.26 -1.92
CA LEU A 17 -0.12 -11.33 -2.09
C LEU A 17 -0.73 -10.00 -2.52
N ARG A 18 -0.21 -8.87 -2.01
CA ARG A 18 -0.59 -7.53 -2.49
C ARG A 18 -0.20 -7.31 -3.95
N ALA A 19 0.98 -7.77 -4.37
CA ALA A 19 1.42 -7.67 -5.76
C ALA A 19 0.50 -8.47 -6.70
N VAL A 20 0.15 -9.71 -6.32
CA VAL A 20 -0.81 -10.53 -7.07
C VAL A 20 -2.17 -9.82 -7.19
N ALA A 21 -2.65 -9.22 -6.10
CA ALA A 21 -3.89 -8.47 -6.10
C ALA A 21 -3.88 -7.27 -7.08
N VAL A 22 -2.78 -6.50 -7.11
CA VAL A 22 -2.61 -5.39 -8.07
C VAL A 22 -2.53 -5.90 -9.51
N ILE A 23 -1.82 -6.99 -9.76
CA ILE A 23 -1.73 -7.60 -11.10
C ILE A 23 -3.12 -8.01 -11.59
N ALA A 24 -3.93 -8.62 -10.73
CA ALA A 24 -5.30 -9.00 -11.07
C ALA A 24 -6.16 -7.77 -11.48
N VAL A 25 -6.00 -6.65 -10.76
CA VAL A 25 -6.67 -5.38 -11.10
C VAL A 25 -6.19 -4.82 -12.43
N MET A 26 -4.88 -4.86 -12.71
CA MET A 26 -4.32 -4.41 -13.98
C MET A 26 -4.86 -5.24 -15.15
N LEU A 27 -4.84 -6.57 -15.04
CA LEU A 27 -5.35 -7.47 -16.07
C LEU A 27 -6.84 -7.25 -16.36
N TYR A 28 -7.63 -6.98 -15.32
CA TYR A 28 -9.04 -6.63 -15.46
C TYR A 28 -9.23 -5.36 -16.30
N HIS A 29 -8.47 -4.30 -16.02
CA HIS A 29 -8.57 -3.04 -16.76
C HIS A 29 -8.00 -3.13 -18.19
N LEU A 30 -7.10 -4.07 -18.45
CA LEU A 30 -6.57 -4.34 -19.79
C LEU A 30 -7.55 -5.10 -20.71
N GLY A 31 -8.75 -5.44 -20.22
CA GLY A 31 -9.81 -6.06 -21.03
C GLY A 31 -9.69 -7.58 -21.14
N PHE A 32 -8.95 -8.24 -20.26
CA PHE A 32 -8.93 -9.71 -20.20
C PHE A 32 -10.27 -10.25 -19.68
N SER A 33 -11.15 -10.62 -20.61
CA SER A 33 -12.50 -11.13 -20.35
C SER A 33 -12.55 -12.50 -19.63
N TRP A 34 -11.43 -13.23 -19.58
CA TRP A 34 -11.31 -14.51 -18.85
C TRP A 34 -11.36 -14.32 -17.32
N ILE A 35 -11.06 -13.14 -16.77
CA ILE A 35 -10.97 -12.90 -15.32
C ILE A 35 -12.16 -12.03 -14.85
N PRO A 36 -13.38 -12.59 -14.77
CA PRO A 36 -14.58 -11.83 -14.34
C PRO A 36 -14.48 -11.33 -12.89
N GLY A 37 -13.61 -11.93 -12.07
CA GLY A 37 -13.38 -11.57 -10.66
C GLY A 37 -12.23 -10.59 -10.42
N GLY A 38 -11.66 -9.96 -11.45
CA GLY A 38 -10.47 -9.10 -11.28
C GLY A 38 -10.68 -7.87 -10.37
N PHE A 39 -11.94 -7.43 -10.20
CA PHE A 39 -12.33 -6.42 -9.23
C PHE A 39 -12.06 -6.83 -7.77
N LEU A 40 -12.12 -8.14 -7.44
CA LEU A 40 -11.81 -8.67 -6.10
C LEU A 40 -10.35 -8.41 -5.71
N GLY A 41 -9.46 -8.16 -6.69
CA GLY A 41 -8.09 -7.75 -6.43
C GLY A 41 -8.02 -6.44 -5.63
N VAL A 42 -8.96 -5.52 -5.85
CA VAL A 42 -9.06 -4.27 -5.09
C VAL A 42 -9.39 -4.56 -3.63
N ASP A 43 -10.42 -5.38 -3.39
CA ASP A 43 -10.84 -5.76 -2.04
C ASP A 43 -9.73 -6.49 -1.28
N LEU A 44 -9.11 -7.47 -1.93
CA LEU A 44 -8.00 -8.23 -1.36
C LEU A 44 -6.82 -7.32 -1.00
N PHE A 45 -6.43 -6.41 -1.90
CA PHE A 45 -5.35 -5.45 -1.65
C PHE A 45 -5.64 -4.56 -0.43
N PHE A 46 -6.87 -4.06 -0.30
CA PHE A 46 -7.26 -3.21 0.81
C PHE A 46 -7.34 -3.95 2.14
N VAL A 47 -7.90 -5.17 2.16
CA VAL A 47 -7.96 -6.02 3.36
C VAL A 47 -6.56 -6.34 3.88
N ILE A 48 -5.66 -6.76 2.99
CA ILE A 48 -4.28 -7.08 3.36
C ILE A 48 -3.54 -5.84 3.86
N SER A 49 -3.71 -4.71 3.16
CA SER A 49 -3.10 -3.45 3.58
C SER A 49 -3.59 -3.05 4.97
N GLY A 50 -4.90 -3.14 5.22
CA GLY A 50 -5.52 -2.89 6.52
C GLY A 50 -4.92 -3.74 7.64
N TYR A 51 -4.79 -5.05 7.42
CA TYR A 51 -4.14 -5.96 8.36
C TYR A 51 -2.70 -5.52 8.70
N VAL A 52 -1.88 -5.19 7.69
CA VAL A 52 -0.49 -4.75 7.90
C VAL A 52 -0.43 -3.44 8.67
N ILE A 53 -1.28 -2.48 8.31
CA ILE A 53 -1.37 -1.16 8.95
C ILE A 53 -1.73 -1.31 10.43
N THR A 54 -2.75 -2.10 10.74
CA THR A 54 -3.19 -2.34 12.12
C THR A 54 -2.10 -3.04 12.92
N ARG A 55 -1.41 -4.03 12.34
CA ARG A 55 -0.27 -4.70 12.99
C ARG A 55 0.87 -3.73 13.30
N LEU A 56 1.20 -2.85 12.36
CA LEU A 56 2.22 -1.79 12.55
C LEU A 56 1.82 -0.82 13.67
N LEU A 57 0.55 -0.43 13.72
CA LEU A 57 0.02 0.43 14.75
C LEU A 57 0.12 -0.24 16.13
N LEU A 58 -0.30 -1.50 16.25
CA LEU A 58 -0.24 -2.27 17.50
C LEU A 58 1.19 -2.42 18.03
N ASP A 59 2.16 -2.72 17.17
CA ASP A 59 3.58 -2.79 17.56
C ASP A 59 4.12 -1.41 17.98
N SER A 60 3.70 -0.33 17.31
CA SER A 60 4.09 1.03 17.70
C SER A 60 3.58 1.39 19.10
N ILE A 61 2.37 0.96 19.46
CA ILE A 61 1.77 1.17 20.78
C ILE A 61 2.54 0.37 21.84
N GLN A 62 2.82 -0.91 21.57
CA GLN A 62 3.57 -1.76 22.48
C GLN A 62 4.98 -1.23 22.78
N ARG A 63 5.64 -0.63 21.77
CA ARG A 63 7.01 -0.10 21.93
C ARG A 63 7.06 1.27 22.60
N SER A 64 6.08 2.12 22.32
CA SER A 64 6.10 3.53 22.73
C SER A 64 5.31 3.77 24.02
N GLY A 65 4.62 2.75 24.55
CA GLY A 65 3.78 2.85 25.75
C GLY A 65 2.49 3.64 25.52
N GLY A 66 2.18 4.01 24.27
CA GLY A 66 1.06 4.87 23.93
C GLY A 66 0.85 4.97 22.42
N LEU A 67 -0.31 5.49 22.03
CA LEU A 67 -0.74 5.64 20.65
C LEU A 67 -0.24 6.97 20.07
N ASP A 68 0.91 6.96 19.38
CA ASP A 68 1.41 8.12 18.65
C ASP A 68 0.94 8.10 17.19
N LEU A 69 -0.30 8.58 16.96
CA LEU A 69 -0.85 8.72 15.62
C LEU A 69 -0.06 9.70 14.76
N ARG A 70 0.49 10.77 15.35
CA ARG A 70 1.21 11.80 14.58
C ARG A 70 2.47 11.22 13.96
N ALA A 71 3.28 10.48 14.74
CA ALA A 71 4.46 9.81 14.22
C ALA A 71 4.09 8.74 13.18
N PHE A 72 3.02 7.98 13.43
CA PHE A 72 2.53 6.94 12.52
C PHE A 72 2.13 7.51 11.15
N TYR A 73 1.27 8.53 11.13
CA TYR A 73 0.83 9.17 9.90
C TYR A 73 1.98 9.91 9.21
N LYS A 74 2.89 10.56 9.95
CA LYS A 74 4.06 11.23 9.36
C LYS A 74 4.97 10.24 8.60
N ALA A 75 5.24 9.07 9.18
CA ALA A 75 6.00 8.02 8.52
C ALA A 75 5.30 7.50 7.26
N ARG A 76 3.98 7.37 7.32
CA ARG A 76 3.16 6.91 6.20
C ARG A 76 3.10 7.92 5.06
N VAL A 77 2.88 9.20 5.36
CA VAL A 77 2.87 10.29 4.37
C VAL A 77 4.23 10.37 3.68
N ARG A 78 5.34 10.32 4.42
CA ARG A 78 6.68 10.33 3.82
C ARG A 78 6.91 9.18 2.83
N ARG A 79 6.23 8.04 3.01
CA ARG A 79 6.33 6.88 2.11
C ARG A 79 5.37 6.94 0.92
N LEU A 80 4.15 7.44 1.11
CA LEU A 80 3.09 7.42 0.08
C LEU A 80 3.03 8.69 -0.77
N LEU A 81 3.42 9.84 -0.21
CA LEU A 81 3.35 11.12 -0.90
C LEU A 81 4.30 11.22 -2.10
N PRO A 82 5.58 10.76 -2.04
CA PRO A 82 6.47 10.90 -3.19
C PRO A 82 5.99 10.14 -4.44
N PRO A 83 5.56 8.86 -4.37
CA PRO A 83 4.99 8.17 -5.52
C PRO A 83 3.70 8.81 -6.03
N LEU A 84 2.84 9.30 -5.14
CA LEU A 84 1.59 9.98 -5.51
C LEU A 84 1.88 11.24 -6.31
N LEU A 85 2.75 12.12 -5.80
CA LEU A 85 3.12 13.35 -6.49
C LEU A 85 3.77 13.04 -7.83
N PHE A 86 4.69 12.07 -7.87
CA PHE A 86 5.31 11.63 -9.13
C PHE A 86 4.25 11.20 -10.15
N MET A 87 3.28 10.40 -9.74
CA MET A 87 2.21 9.96 -10.64
C MET A 87 1.34 11.13 -11.12
N ILE A 88 0.92 12.02 -10.22
CA ILE A 88 0.08 13.18 -10.57
C ILE A 88 0.81 14.12 -11.53
N PHE A 89 2.05 14.50 -11.23
CA PHE A 89 2.82 15.39 -12.12
C PHE A 89 3.15 14.70 -13.43
N GLY A 90 3.54 13.42 -13.40
CA GLY A 90 3.84 12.63 -14.58
C GLY A 90 2.64 12.53 -15.52
N THR A 91 1.46 12.20 -14.98
CA THR A 91 0.23 12.12 -15.80
C THR A 91 -0.25 13.49 -16.25
N ALA A 92 -0.17 14.53 -15.42
CA ALA A 92 -0.54 15.89 -15.80
C ALA A 92 0.33 16.43 -16.95
N ILE A 93 1.65 16.22 -16.88
CA ILE A 93 2.57 16.59 -17.97
C ILE A 93 2.29 15.76 -19.21
N PHE A 94 2.10 14.44 -19.06
CA PHE A 94 1.80 13.56 -20.18
C PHE A 94 0.53 13.99 -20.92
N VAL A 95 -0.56 14.21 -20.19
CA VAL A 95 -1.83 14.70 -20.74
C VAL A 95 -1.65 16.09 -21.34
N GLY A 96 -1.00 17.03 -20.66
CA GLY A 96 -0.82 18.40 -21.18
C GLY A 96 0.04 18.49 -22.44
N VAL A 97 0.93 17.53 -22.69
CA VAL A 97 1.77 17.48 -23.91
C VAL A 97 1.09 16.73 -25.05
N TRP A 98 0.30 15.68 -24.74
CA TRP A 98 -0.22 14.75 -25.74
C TRP A 98 -1.74 14.79 -25.94
N ALA A 99 -2.52 15.41 -25.06
CA ALA A 99 -3.95 15.58 -25.28
C ALA A 99 -4.16 16.74 -26.25
N PRO A 100 -4.66 16.49 -27.48
CA PRO A 100 -5.23 17.57 -28.28
C PRO A 100 -6.52 18.00 -27.58
N GLU A 101 -6.71 19.31 -27.43
CA GLU A 101 -7.94 19.92 -26.88
C GLU A 101 -9.22 19.27 -27.43
#